data_AF-M8ATA1-F1
#
_entry.id   AF-M8ATA1-F1
#
_cell.length_a   1.000
_cell.length_b   1.000
_cell.length_c   1.000
_cell.angle_alpha   90.00
_cell.angle_beta   90.00
_cell.angle_gamma   90.00
#
_symmetry.space_group_name_H-M   'P 1'
#
loop_
_entity.id
_entity.type
_entity.pdbx_description
1 polymer ?
#
loop_
_entity_poly.entity_id
_entity_poly.type
_entity_poly.pdbx_seq_one_letter_code
_entity_poly.pdbx_strand_id
1 'polypeptide(L)'
;MATFPFDPTPFIPTNHQCIDVEGRLARVQVVAGAAALTHENCAIATIIPMPDLQVTFNTICEALADFLSGIKHMGFSEICPCPFGQAYVRLDSNFDRDELVLNSPHAFTDVHVIFQKHNEGLNWRKIVINREVWLLLCGFPFNRNCMDQVANAVRGFSKLLEWDKNKSTCRGKPRPPMGLEGPLLVRRVGGHRIAQRADERGAAR
;
A
#
# COMPACT_ATOMS: atom_id res chain seq x y z
N MET A 1 13.28 5.78 -2.28
CA MET A 1 11.80 5.77 -2.18
C MET A 1 11.28 6.63 -3.32
N ALA A 2 10.27 6.22 -4.09
CA ALA A 2 9.62 7.16 -5.00
C ALA A 2 8.79 8.13 -4.16
N THR A 3 9.26 9.37 -4.05
CA THR A 3 8.55 10.47 -3.39
C THR A 3 7.62 11.07 -4.45
N PHE A 4 6.31 10.81 -4.33
CA PHE A 4 5.33 11.54 -5.13
C PHE A 4 4.63 12.55 -4.23
N PRO A 5 4.45 13.81 -4.68
CA PRO A 5 3.71 14.82 -3.93
C PRO A 5 2.26 14.37 -3.78
N PHE A 6 1.71 14.47 -2.57
CA PHE A 6 0.32 14.14 -2.25
C PHE A 6 -0.23 15.20 -1.32
N ASP A 7 -1.28 15.88 -1.77
CA ASP A 7 -2.05 16.81 -0.94
C ASP A 7 -3.27 16.08 -0.34
N PRO A 8 -3.35 15.93 1.00
CA PRO A 8 -4.49 15.29 1.65
C PRO A 8 -5.73 16.18 1.73
N THR A 9 -5.62 17.49 1.47
CA THR A 9 -6.68 18.49 1.69
C THR A 9 -8.02 18.12 1.05
N PRO A 10 -8.09 17.62 -0.20
CA PRO A 10 -9.37 17.26 -0.84
C PRO A 10 -10.12 16.10 -0.17
N PHE A 11 -9.44 15.32 0.68
CA PHE A 11 -10.00 14.14 1.34
C PHE A 11 -10.41 14.38 2.79
N ILE A 12 -10.23 15.62 3.29
CA ILE A 12 -10.58 15.97 4.66
C ILE A 12 -12.10 16.19 4.72
N PRO A 13 -12.84 15.47 5.59
CA PRO A 13 -14.27 15.68 5.73
C PRO A 13 -14.60 17.10 6.19
N THR A 14 -15.79 17.58 5.84
CA THR A 14 -16.27 18.89 6.28
C THR A 14 -16.15 19.04 7.80
N ASN A 15 -15.71 20.21 8.26
CA ASN A 15 -15.47 20.55 9.68
C ASN A 15 -14.32 19.79 10.37
N HIS A 16 -13.39 19.20 9.60
CA HIS A 16 -12.17 18.58 10.16
C HIS A 16 -10.93 19.35 9.72
N GLN A 17 -9.87 19.31 10.54
CA GLN A 17 -8.58 19.94 10.24
C GLN A 17 -7.46 18.90 10.18
N CYS A 18 -6.50 19.10 9.29
CA CYS A 18 -5.28 18.30 9.28
C CYS A 18 -4.35 18.79 10.40
N ILE A 19 -3.87 17.86 11.23
CA ILE A 19 -2.84 18.13 12.24
C ILE A 19 -1.56 17.45 11.78
N ASP A 20 -0.48 18.21 11.62
CA ASP A 20 0.83 17.64 11.40
C ASP A 20 1.38 17.07 12.71
N VAL A 21 1.84 15.83 12.68
CA VAL A 21 2.30 15.10 13.86
C VAL A 21 3.78 14.81 13.70
N GLU A 22 4.59 15.40 14.57
CA GLU A 22 6.03 15.24 14.54
C GLU A 22 6.44 13.76 14.66
N GLY A 23 7.43 13.34 13.87
CA GLY A 23 7.93 11.96 13.85
C GLY A 23 7.02 10.95 13.14
N ARG A 24 5.90 11.37 12.52
CA ARG A 24 5.06 10.48 11.72
C ARG A 24 5.83 10.00 10.49
N LEU A 25 6.01 8.68 10.39
CA LEU A 25 6.55 8.07 9.18
C LEU A 25 5.63 8.42 8.00
N ALA A 26 6.18 9.13 7.00
CA ALA A 26 5.42 9.58 5.84
C ALA A 26 4.69 8.42 5.12
N ARG A 27 5.28 7.22 5.13
CA ARG A 27 4.66 5.99 4.61
C ARG A 27 5.12 4.77 5.40
N VAL A 28 4.20 3.84 5.65
CA VAL A 28 4.49 2.55 6.28
C VAL A 28 4.22 1.46 5.25
N GLN A 29 5.20 0.58 5.05
CA GLN A 29 4.99 -0.63 4.27
C GLN A 29 4.25 -1.64 5.14
N VAL A 30 3.20 -2.25 4.61
CA VAL A 30 2.43 -3.26 5.33
C VAL A 30 2.45 -4.53 4.50
N VAL A 31 3.09 -5.56 5.03
CA VAL A 31 3.04 -6.90 4.45
C VAL A 31 1.77 -7.57 4.98
N ALA A 32 0.79 -7.72 4.10
CA ALA A 32 -0.43 -8.47 4.38
C ALA A 32 -0.37 -9.83 3.67
N GLY A 33 -1.05 -10.83 4.23
CA GLY A 33 -1.33 -12.06 3.49
C GLY A 33 -2.25 -11.80 2.29
N ALA A 34 -2.50 -12.83 1.47
CA ALA A 34 -3.55 -12.75 0.45
C ALA A 34 -4.88 -12.42 1.14
N ALA A 35 -5.29 -11.15 1.03
CA ALA A 35 -6.62 -10.72 1.46
C ALA A 35 -7.62 -11.17 0.39
N ALA A 36 -8.89 -11.34 0.78
CA ALA A 36 -9.95 -11.47 -0.20
C ALA A 36 -9.89 -10.24 -1.13
N LEU A 37 -9.80 -10.50 -2.43
CA LEU A 37 -9.83 -9.45 -3.43
C LEU A 37 -11.22 -8.81 -3.37
N THR A 38 -11.25 -7.55 -2.95
CA THR A 38 -12.48 -6.74 -2.87
C THR A 38 -12.32 -5.57 -3.83
N HIS A 39 -13.42 -5.09 -4.41
CA HIS A 39 -13.42 -3.97 -5.36
C HIS A 39 -12.66 -4.23 -6.66
N GLU A 40 -12.64 -5.49 -7.13
CA GLU A 40 -12.06 -5.83 -8.44
C GLU A 40 -12.72 -5.04 -9.58
N ASN A 41 -13.95 -4.56 -9.43
CA ASN A 41 -14.57 -3.70 -10.43
C ASN A 41 -14.09 -2.24 -10.40
N CYS A 42 -13.15 -1.89 -9.52
CA CYS A 42 -12.62 -0.54 -9.38
C CYS A 42 -11.33 -0.35 -10.21
N ALA A 43 -11.27 0.76 -10.94
CA ALA A 43 -10.11 1.23 -11.69
C ALA A 43 -9.71 2.65 -11.26
N ILE A 44 -8.44 2.98 -11.43
CA ILE A 44 -7.90 4.34 -11.33
C ILE A 44 -7.90 4.95 -12.73
N ALA A 45 -8.60 6.06 -12.89
CA ALA A 45 -8.61 6.86 -14.10
C ALA A 45 -7.58 7.99 -13.99
N THR A 46 -6.76 8.15 -15.03
CA THR A 46 -5.76 9.20 -15.15
C THR A 46 -5.94 9.95 -16.47
N ILE A 47 -6.03 11.28 -16.45
CA ILE A 47 -6.23 12.10 -17.67
C ILE A 47 -4.90 12.75 -18.06
N ILE A 48 -4.48 12.59 -19.32
CA ILE A 48 -3.20 13.08 -19.84
C ILE A 48 -3.37 13.68 -21.25
N PRO A 49 -2.90 14.91 -21.53
CA PRO A 49 -2.34 15.85 -20.56
C PRO A 49 -3.43 16.35 -19.60
N MET A 50 -3.06 16.59 -18.35
CA MET A 50 -3.93 17.32 -17.43
C MET A 50 -3.93 18.80 -17.87
N PRO A 51 -5.09 19.47 -17.97
CA PRO A 51 -5.12 20.89 -18.29
C PRO A 51 -4.33 21.69 -17.25
N ASP A 52 -3.56 22.69 -17.69
CA ASP A 52 -2.78 23.57 -16.79
C ASP A 52 -3.66 24.46 -15.89
N LEU A 53 -4.95 24.56 -16.22
CA LEU A 53 -5.94 25.29 -15.43
C LEU A 53 -6.36 24.49 -14.20
N GLN A 54 -6.70 25.16 -13.09
CA GLN A 54 -7.29 24.48 -11.94
C GLN A 54 -8.63 23.84 -12.32
N VAL A 55 -8.63 22.53 -12.49
CA VAL A 55 -9.84 21.74 -12.79
C VAL A 55 -10.47 21.27 -11.49
N THR A 56 -11.76 21.55 -11.29
CA THR A 56 -12.51 21.01 -10.15
C THR A 56 -12.77 19.52 -10.33
N PHE A 57 -12.89 18.78 -9.22
CA PHE A 57 -13.21 17.35 -9.30
C PHE A 57 -14.55 17.07 -10.02
N ASN A 58 -15.52 17.98 -9.91
CA ASN A 58 -16.80 17.83 -10.59
C ASN A 58 -16.64 17.76 -12.12
N THR A 59 -15.80 18.62 -12.69
CA THR A 59 -15.48 18.61 -14.13
C THR A 59 -14.80 17.31 -14.56
N ILE A 60 -13.92 16.76 -13.72
CA ILE A 60 -13.27 15.46 -13.96
C ILE A 60 -14.33 14.34 -13.93
N CYS A 61 -15.23 14.38 -12.95
CA CYS A 61 -16.30 13.40 -12.81
C CYS A 61 -17.24 13.41 -14.02
N GLU A 62 -17.66 14.58 -14.49
CA GLU A 62 -18.49 14.75 -15.68
C GLU A 62 -17.78 14.24 -16.94
N ALA A 63 -16.52 14.63 -17.15
CA ALA A 63 -15.73 14.16 -18.30
C ALA A 63 -15.57 12.64 -18.33
N LEU A 64 -15.33 12.01 -17.18
CA LEU A 64 -15.23 10.55 -17.08
C LEU A 64 -16.60 9.88 -17.28
N ALA A 65 -17.68 10.46 -16.74
CA ALA A 65 -19.04 9.95 -16.93
C ALA A 65 -19.44 9.99 -18.42
N ASP A 66 -19.16 11.09 -19.12
CA ASP A 66 -19.41 11.25 -20.55
C ASP A 66 -18.59 10.27 -21.40
N PHE A 67 -17.31 10.08 -21.05
CA PHE A 67 -16.47 9.08 -21.71
C PHE A 67 -17.01 7.66 -21.55
N LEU A 68 -17.36 7.26 -20.32
CA LEU A 68 -17.80 5.90 -20.01
C LEU A 68 -19.18 5.60 -20.60
N SER A 69 -20.15 6.48 -20.38
CA SER A 69 -21.53 6.27 -20.82
C SER A 69 -21.75 6.63 -22.30
N GLY A 70 -21.16 7.74 -22.76
CA GLY A 70 -21.37 8.28 -24.09
C GLY A 70 -20.58 7.59 -25.19
N ILE A 71 -19.30 7.27 -24.94
CA ILE A 71 -18.40 6.69 -25.96
C ILE A 71 -18.25 5.18 -25.78
N LYS A 72 -18.01 4.73 -24.56
CA LYS A 72 -17.77 3.30 -24.28
C LYS A 72 -19.06 2.51 -24.02
N HIS A 73 -20.18 3.20 -23.76
CA HIS A 73 -21.46 2.59 -23.40
C HIS A 73 -21.34 1.60 -22.22
N MET A 74 -20.45 1.91 -21.27
CA MET A 74 -20.18 1.09 -20.09
C MET A 74 -20.92 1.64 -18.87
N GLY A 75 -21.51 0.73 -18.09
CA GLY A 75 -22.17 1.04 -16.82
C GLY A 75 -21.16 1.25 -15.70
N PHE A 76 -21.37 2.29 -14.90
CA PHE A 76 -20.58 2.55 -13.70
C PHE A 76 -21.49 2.94 -12.53
N SER A 77 -21.09 2.53 -11.34
CA SER A 77 -21.83 2.76 -10.10
C SER A 77 -21.39 4.04 -9.37
N GLU A 78 -20.09 4.36 -9.39
CA GLU A 78 -19.55 5.45 -8.57
C GLU A 78 -18.24 6.00 -9.15
N ILE A 79 -18.07 7.32 -9.07
CA ILE A 79 -16.80 8.02 -9.35
C ILE A 79 -16.40 8.84 -8.12
N CYS A 80 -15.18 8.66 -7.64
CA CYS A 80 -14.67 9.34 -6.44
C CYS A 80 -13.25 9.87 -6.65
N PRO A 81 -12.80 10.89 -5.90
CA PRO A 81 -11.44 11.40 -6.02
C PRO A 81 -10.42 10.32 -5.65
N CYS A 82 -9.31 10.24 -6.40
CA CYS A 82 -8.25 9.27 -6.17
C CYS A 82 -6.91 9.97 -5.89
N PRO A 83 -6.15 9.54 -4.87
CA PRO A 83 -4.84 10.12 -4.54
C PRO A 83 -3.71 9.68 -5.48
N PHE A 84 -3.92 8.65 -6.30
CA PHE A 84 -2.90 8.06 -7.19
C PHE A 84 -3.12 8.35 -8.68
N GLY A 85 -4.15 9.14 -8.99
CA GLY A 85 -4.58 9.52 -10.34
C GLY A 85 -5.56 10.70 -10.21
N GLN A 86 -6.58 10.76 -11.06
CA GLN A 86 -7.63 11.78 -10.94
C GLN A 86 -8.87 11.23 -10.23
N ALA A 87 -9.30 10.01 -10.56
CA ALA A 87 -10.50 9.42 -9.96
C ALA A 87 -10.42 7.89 -9.83
N TYR A 88 -11.15 7.36 -8.85
CA TYR A 88 -11.58 5.97 -8.80
C TYR A 88 -12.89 5.86 -9.56
N VAL A 89 -12.99 4.86 -10.42
CA VAL A 89 -14.20 4.52 -11.16
C VAL A 89 -14.60 3.10 -10.77
N ARG A 90 -15.78 2.94 -10.18
CA ARG A 90 -16.38 1.63 -9.90
C ARG A 90 -17.30 1.27 -11.05
N LEU A 91 -16.90 0.28 -11.84
CA LEU A 91 -17.67 -0.24 -12.97
C LEU A 91 -18.68 -1.29 -12.48
N ASP A 92 -19.72 -1.54 -13.27
CA ASP A 92 -20.72 -2.55 -12.92
C ASP A 92 -20.20 -3.97 -13.17
N SER A 93 -19.26 -4.11 -14.11
CA SER A 93 -18.67 -5.38 -14.52
C SER A 93 -17.14 -5.38 -14.37
N ASN A 94 -16.59 -6.49 -13.87
CA ASN A 94 -15.14 -6.72 -13.85
C ASN A 94 -14.56 -6.86 -15.26
N PHE A 95 -15.37 -7.35 -16.21
CA PHE A 95 -14.96 -7.52 -17.60
C PHE A 95 -14.70 -6.16 -18.26
N ASP A 96 -15.63 -5.22 -18.10
CA ASP A 96 -15.54 -3.87 -18.65
C ASP A 96 -14.32 -3.13 -18.07
N ARG A 97 -14.03 -3.36 -16.78
CA ARG A 97 -12.81 -2.87 -16.14
C ARG A 97 -11.56 -3.42 -16.82
N ASP A 98 -11.49 -4.73 -17.01
CA ASP A 98 -10.32 -5.36 -17.62
C ASP A 98 -10.15 -4.91 -19.08
N GLU A 99 -11.24 -4.74 -19.83
CA GLU A 99 -11.23 -4.20 -21.18
C GLU A 99 -10.70 -2.76 -21.23
N LEU A 100 -11.13 -1.90 -20.31
CA LEU A 100 -10.65 -0.52 -20.21
C LEU A 100 -9.17 -0.46 -19.85
N VAL A 101 -8.70 -1.31 -18.94
CA VAL A 101 -7.29 -1.35 -18.53
C VAL A 101 -6.43 -1.90 -19.66
N LEU A 102 -6.86 -2.97 -20.34
CA LEU A 102 -6.08 -3.61 -21.40
C LEU A 102 -5.93 -2.71 -22.64
N ASN A 103 -6.98 -1.98 -23.01
CA ASN A 103 -7.01 -1.12 -24.19
C ASN A 103 -6.56 0.33 -23.90
N SER A 104 -5.96 0.56 -22.74
CA SER A 104 -5.45 1.88 -22.36
C SER A 104 -4.15 2.21 -23.13
N PRO A 105 -3.91 3.46 -23.61
CA PRO A 105 -4.68 4.69 -23.40
C PRO A 105 -5.87 4.87 -24.35
N HIS A 106 -6.95 5.51 -23.87
CA HIS A 106 -8.13 5.83 -24.67
C HIS A 106 -8.13 7.29 -25.09
N ALA A 107 -8.33 7.57 -26.37
CA ALA A 107 -8.53 8.95 -26.84
C ALA A 107 -9.92 9.46 -26.44
N PHE A 108 -9.97 10.65 -25.83
CA PHE A 108 -11.20 11.34 -25.48
C PHE A 108 -11.03 12.83 -25.77
N THR A 109 -11.68 13.33 -26.82
CA THR A 109 -11.50 14.72 -27.29
C THR A 109 -10.01 15.02 -27.55
N ASP A 110 -9.43 15.99 -26.85
CA ASP A 110 -8.02 16.38 -26.96
C ASP A 110 -7.14 15.77 -25.86
N VAL A 111 -7.71 14.90 -25.01
CA VAL A 111 -7.01 14.23 -23.91
C VAL A 111 -7.02 12.71 -24.06
N HIS A 112 -6.14 12.05 -23.34
CA HIS A 112 -6.10 10.59 -23.23
C HIS A 112 -6.48 10.18 -21.82
N VAL A 113 -7.39 9.23 -21.70
CA VAL A 113 -7.79 8.64 -20.43
C VAL A 113 -7.09 7.28 -20.28
N ILE A 114 -6.29 7.18 -19.23
CA ILE A 114 -5.57 5.97 -18.87
C ILE A 114 -6.27 5.29 -17.70
N PHE A 115 -6.54 3.99 -17.84
CA PHE A 115 -7.12 3.19 -16.77
C PHE A 115 -6.10 2.20 -16.25
N GLN A 116 -6.00 2.11 -14.93
CA GLN A 116 -5.17 1.13 -14.23
C GLN A 116 -6.00 0.41 -13.18
N LYS A 117 -5.66 -0.84 -12.85
CA LYS A 117 -6.33 -1.55 -11.75
C LYS A 117 -6.11 -0.79 -10.45
N HIS A 118 -7.13 -0.73 -9.59
CA HIS A 118 -7.05 0.00 -8.32
C HIS A 118 -5.92 -0.49 -7.40
N ASN A 119 -5.57 -1.78 -7.50
CA ASN A 119 -4.50 -2.40 -6.73
C ASN A 119 -3.12 -2.18 -7.35
N GLU A 120 -3.01 -1.84 -8.64
CA GLU A 120 -1.74 -1.67 -9.35
C GLU A 120 -1.31 -0.20 -9.51
N GLY A 121 -1.95 0.71 -8.76
CA GLY A 121 -1.66 2.15 -8.75
C GLY A 121 -0.22 2.53 -8.35
N LEU A 122 0.10 3.83 -8.31
CA LEU A 122 1.43 4.34 -7.94
C LEU A 122 1.96 3.85 -6.57
N ASN A 123 1.06 3.46 -5.67
CA ASN A 123 1.42 2.91 -4.36
C ASN A 123 1.65 1.39 -4.37
N TRP A 124 1.38 0.71 -5.48
CA TRP A 124 1.58 -0.73 -5.61
C TRP A 124 3.06 -1.08 -5.51
N ARG A 125 3.36 -2.05 -4.64
CA ARG A 125 4.66 -2.69 -4.58
C ARG A 125 4.50 -4.17 -4.44
N LYS A 126 4.88 -4.90 -5.50
CA LYS A 126 5.04 -6.35 -5.43
C LYS A 126 6.30 -6.65 -4.60
N ILE A 127 6.10 -7.17 -3.40
CA ILE A 127 7.19 -7.68 -2.56
C ILE A 127 7.21 -9.19 -2.73
N VAL A 128 8.26 -9.70 -3.36
CA VAL A 128 8.52 -11.13 -3.41
C VAL A 128 9.17 -11.52 -2.09
N ILE A 129 8.45 -12.29 -1.28
CA ILE A 129 8.97 -12.81 -0.02
C ILE A 129 9.50 -14.22 -0.28
N ASN A 130 10.82 -14.39 -0.29
CA ASN A 130 11.48 -15.60 -0.80
C ASN A 130 12.22 -16.42 0.25
N ARG A 131 12.20 -16.03 1.53
CA ARG A 131 12.92 -16.75 2.59
C ARG A 131 12.05 -16.94 3.81
N GLU A 132 12.12 -18.12 4.42
CA GLU A 132 11.55 -18.37 5.74
C GLU A 132 12.66 -18.31 6.80
N VAL A 133 12.43 -17.56 7.87
CA VAL A 133 13.42 -17.34 8.94
C VAL A 133 12.75 -17.37 10.31
N TRP A 134 13.50 -17.80 11.33
CA TRP A 134 13.16 -17.56 12.73
C TRP A 134 13.75 -16.21 13.17
N LEU A 135 12.91 -15.37 13.77
CA LEU A 135 13.27 -14.08 14.32
C LEU A 135 13.20 -14.11 15.84
N LEU A 136 14.13 -13.37 16.44
CA LEU A 136 14.21 -13.15 17.87
C LEU A 136 13.69 -11.75 18.19
N LEU A 137 12.56 -11.61 18.88
CA LEU A 137 12.12 -10.31 19.41
C LEU A 137 12.49 -10.21 20.89
N CYS A 138 13.33 -9.25 21.23
CA CYS A 138 13.78 -8.97 22.60
C CYS A 138 13.12 -7.69 23.12
N GLY A 139 12.78 -7.66 24.43
CA GLY A 139 12.18 -6.48 25.05
C GLY A 139 10.74 -6.19 24.61
N PHE A 140 10.03 -7.18 24.07
CA PHE A 140 8.63 -7.02 23.67
C PHE A 140 7.71 -6.92 24.90
N PRO A 141 6.75 -5.98 24.95
CA PRO A 141 5.93 -5.78 26.15
C PRO A 141 5.15 -7.04 26.54
N PHE A 142 5.32 -7.49 27.79
CA PHE A 142 4.70 -8.73 28.28
C PHE A 142 3.18 -8.73 28.16
N ASN A 143 2.54 -7.59 28.46
CA ASN A 143 1.08 -7.41 28.36
C ASN A 143 0.55 -7.48 26.92
N ARG A 144 1.42 -7.35 25.91
CA ARG A 144 1.07 -7.41 24.50
C ARG A 144 1.54 -8.71 23.86
N ASN A 145 1.92 -9.72 24.64
CA ASN A 145 2.43 -10.99 24.13
C ASN A 145 1.30 -11.91 23.61
N CYS A 146 0.63 -11.48 22.53
CA CYS A 146 -0.33 -12.28 21.78
C CYS A 146 0.04 -12.28 20.29
N MET A 147 -0.51 -13.24 19.56
CA MET A 147 -0.14 -13.49 18.17
C MET A 147 -0.36 -12.25 17.28
N ASP A 148 -1.46 -11.53 17.49
CA ASP A 148 -1.81 -10.34 16.70
C ASP A 148 -0.83 -9.19 16.92
N GLN A 149 -0.39 -8.99 18.15
CA GLN A 149 0.54 -7.92 18.50
C GLN A 149 1.95 -8.22 18.01
N VAL A 150 2.38 -9.49 18.11
CA VAL A 150 3.65 -9.95 17.51
C VAL A 150 3.59 -9.82 15.99
N ALA A 151 2.47 -10.21 15.36
CA ALA A 151 2.25 -10.05 13.93
C ALA A 151 2.34 -8.56 13.52
N ASN A 152 1.70 -7.66 14.27
CA ASN A 152 1.73 -6.23 14.02
C ASN A 152 3.15 -5.63 14.13
N ALA A 153 3.93 -6.07 15.12
CA ALA A 153 5.31 -5.61 15.29
C ALA A 153 6.21 -5.97 14.10
N VAL A 154 5.95 -7.12 13.48
CA VAL A 154 6.75 -7.60 12.34
C VAL A 154 6.13 -7.21 10.98
N ARG A 155 4.89 -6.74 10.94
CA ARG A 155 4.08 -6.45 9.73
C ARG A 155 4.74 -5.49 8.74
N GLY A 156 5.61 -4.60 9.23
CA GLY A 156 6.32 -3.63 8.39
C GLY A 156 7.18 -4.26 7.29
N PHE A 157 7.66 -5.47 7.56
CA PHE A 157 8.67 -6.14 6.75
C PHE A 157 8.30 -7.62 6.49
N SER A 158 7.38 -8.19 7.29
CA SER A 158 7.14 -9.64 7.45
C SER A 158 5.72 -10.08 7.24
N LYS A 159 5.57 -11.37 6.90
CA LYS A 159 4.39 -12.14 7.30
C LYS A 159 4.75 -13.10 8.43
N LEU A 160 4.06 -13.01 9.57
CA LEU A 160 4.12 -14.00 10.64
C LEU A 160 3.51 -15.33 10.13
N LEU A 161 4.25 -16.42 10.26
CA LEU A 161 3.75 -17.76 9.94
C LEU A 161 3.43 -18.55 11.20
N GLU A 162 4.38 -18.58 12.12
CA GLU A 162 4.32 -19.45 13.28
C GLU A 162 4.98 -18.75 14.47
N TRP A 163 4.44 -18.98 15.65
CA TRP A 163 4.99 -18.45 16.88
C TRP A 163 5.08 -19.57 17.92
N ASP A 164 6.32 -19.93 18.27
CA ASP A 164 6.58 -21.00 19.24
C ASP A 164 6.39 -20.45 20.66
N LYS A 165 5.17 -20.54 21.20
CA LYS A 165 4.83 -20.12 22.58
C LYS A 165 5.66 -20.81 23.66
N ASN A 166 6.11 -22.04 23.40
CA ASN A 166 6.83 -22.84 24.37
C ASN A 166 8.27 -22.33 24.54
N LYS A 167 8.90 -21.86 23.46
CA LYS A 167 10.25 -21.26 23.50
C LYS A 167 10.25 -19.74 23.73
N SER A 168 9.11 -19.08 23.57
CA SER A 168 8.97 -17.63 23.61
C SER A 168 8.44 -17.07 24.93
N THR A 169 8.40 -17.89 25.98
CA THR A 169 8.28 -17.34 27.34
C THR A 169 9.30 -18.00 28.24
N CYS A 170 9.84 -17.21 29.17
CA CYS A 170 10.59 -17.66 30.34
C CYS A 170 9.67 -18.46 31.29
N ARG A 171 8.97 -19.50 30.82
CA ARG A 171 8.28 -20.42 31.71
C ARG A 171 9.31 -21.40 32.26
N GLY A 172 9.80 -21.10 33.47
CA GLY A 172 10.45 -22.09 34.32
C GLY A 172 11.99 -22.15 34.28
N LYS A 173 12.70 -21.12 33.83
CA LYS A 173 14.13 -20.99 34.20
C LYS A 173 14.26 -20.13 35.46
N PRO A 174 15.06 -20.56 36.45
CA PRO A 174 15.30 -19.77 37.66
C PRO A 174 15.76 -18.38 37.25
N ARG A 175 15.13 -17.37 37.84
CA ARG A 175 15.33 -15.94 37.60
C ARG A 175 16.84 -15.65 37.67
N PRO A 176 17.53 -15.30 36.58
CA PRO A 176 18.88 -14.77 36.72
C PRO A 176 18.78 -13.39 37.39
N PRO A 177 19.73 -13.04 38.27
CA PRO A 177 19.73 -11.74 38.92
C PRO A 177 19.90 -10.65 37.86
N MET A 178 18.89 -9.79 37.75
CA MET A 178 18.81 -8.54 36.98
C MET A 178 18.94 -8.62 35.44
N GLY A 179 17.81 -8.34 34.77
CA GLY A 179 17.80 -7.32 33.73
C GLY A 179 17.64 -7.74 32.26
N LEU A 180 17.61 -9.03 31.91
CA LEU A 180 17.41 -9.44 30.51
C LEU A 180 16.41 -10.58 30.43
N GLU A 181 15.15 -10.22 30.12
CA GLU A 181 14.08 -11.18 29.91
C GLU A 181 14.22 -11.88 28.55
N GLY A 182 13.96 -13.18 28.55
CA GLY A 182 14.25 -14.12 27.48
C GLY A 182 13.49 -13.88 26.18
N PRO A 183 13.94 -14.51 25.09
CA PRO A 183 13.61 -14.00 23.78
C PRO A 183 12.39 -14.67 23.13
N LEU A 184 11.63 -13.91 22.34
CA LEU A 184 10.52 -14.44 21.53
C LEU A 184 11.05 -15.05 20.22
N LEU A 185 10.84 -16.35 20.00
CA LEU A 185 11.18 -17.01 18.74
C LEU A 185 9.95 -17.06 17.80
N VAL A 186 10.07 -16.48 16.62
CA VAL A 186 8.96 -16.26 15.68
C VAL A 186 9.34 -16.68 14.27
N ARG A 187 8.59 -17.55 13.61
CA ARG A 187 8.82 -17.93 12.20
C ARG A 187 8.09 -16.98 11.28
N ARG A 188 8.80 -16.54 10.24
CA ARG A 188 8.32 -15.52 9.31
C ARG A 188 8.76 -15.85 7.88
N VAL A 189 8.03 -15.32 6.90
CA VAL A 189 8.56 -15.10 5.54
C VAL A 189 9.16 -13.67 5.41
N GLY A 190 10.45 -13.57 5.07
CA GLY A 190 11.20 -12.32 4.91
C GLY A 190 11.56 -12.00 3.46
N GLY A 191 11.39 -10.75 3.07
CA GLY A 191 11.84 -10.20 1.78
C GLY A 191 12.83 -9.07 2.05
N HIS A 192 14.03 -9.16 1.49
CA HIS A 192 15.01 -8.07 1.50
C HIS A 192 15.15 -7.49 0.09
N ARG A 193 15.05 -6.16 -0.02
CA ARG A 193 15.82 -5.40 -1.01
C ARG A 193 17.27 -5.43 -0.57
N ILE A 194 18.11 -6.08 -1.37
CA ILE A 194 19.57 -5.96 -1.26
C ILE A 194 19.90 -4.58 -1.84
N ALA A 195 20.17 -3.60 -0.97
CA ALA A 195 21.00 -2.47 -1.37
C ALA A 195 22.43 -3.02 -1.46
N GLN A 196 22.92 -3.22 -2.68
CA GLN A 196 24.33 -3.47 -2.89
C GLN A 196 25.10 -2.24 -2.40
N ARG A 197 26.09 -2.51 -1.56
CA ARG A 197 27.08 -1.59 -1.04
C ARG A 197 27.78 -0.87 -2.20
N ALA A 198 27.95 0.44 -2.08
CA ALA A 198 28.84 1.21 -2.93
C ALA A 198 30.24 0.59 -2.88
N ASP A 199 30.82 0.28 -4.04
CA ASP A 199 32.23 -0.05 -4.17
C ASP A 199 33.02 1.26 -4.11
N GLU A 200 33.33 1.71 -2.90
CA GLU A 200 34.45 2.61 -2.67
C GLU A 200 35.73 1.76 -2.71
N ARG A 201 36.31 1.63 -3.90
CA ARG A 201 37.74 1.37 -4.07
C ARG A 201 38.38 2.52 -4.82
N GLY A 202 38.80 3.51 -4.05
CA GLY A 202 39.85 4.42 -4.45
C GLY A 202 41.24 3.82 -4.17
N ALA A 203 42.16 4.16 -5.08
CA ALA A 203 43.61 4.20 -4.92
C ALA A 203 44.42 2.88 -4.93
N ALA A 204 45.05 2.58 -6.08
CA ALA A 204 46.52 2.64 -6.17
C ALA A 204 47.01 2.46 -7.62
N ARG A 205 47.69 3.50 -8.11
CA ARG A 205 48.61 3.61 -9.26
C ARG A 205 48.00 3.83 -10.65
#